data_AF-A0A424LK86-F1
#
_entry.id   AF-A0A424LK86-F1
#
_cell.length_a   1.000
_cell.length_b   1.000
_cell.length_c   1.000
_cell.angle_alpha   90.00
_cell.angle_beta   90.00
_cell.angle_gamma   90.00
#
_symmetry.space_group_name_H-M   'P 1'
#
loop_
_entity.id
_entity.type
_entity.pdbx_description
1 polymer ?
#
loop_
_entity_poly.entity_id
_entity_poly.type
_entity_poly.pdbx_seq_one_letter_code
_entity_poly.pdbx_strand_id
1 'polypeptide(L)'
;MKRILQLALLDFKIIFRTPLLKSFLLLPLLLFAMVLWFLPSLLDNYPHLKPYLNVFMIVAVVENTQMFSFISSMVLLEEKESG
;
A
#
# COMPACT_ATOMS: atom_id res chain seq x y z
N MET A 1 -17.83 -11.33 -16.25
CA MET A 1 -17.17 -10.00 -16.10
C MET A 1 -17.99 -9.00 -15.29
N LYS A 2 -19.26 -8.70 -15.63
CA LYS A 2 -20.10 -7.75 -14.85
C LYS A 2 -20.16 -8.04 -13.34
N ARG A 3 -20.26 -9.31 -12.95
CA ARG A 3 -20.27 -9.75 -11.53
C ARG A 3 -18.93 -9.52 -10.82
N ILE A 4 -17.79 -9.77 -11.48
CA ILE A 4 -16.46 -9.58 -10.87
C ILE A 4 -16.24 -8.10 -10.57
N LEU A 5 -16.65 -7.23 -11.49
CA LEU A 5 -16.55 -5.78 -11.32
C LEU A 5 -17.47 -5.28 -10.21
N GLN A 6 -18.68 -5.83 -10.10
CA GLN A 6 -19.58 -5.56 -8.97
C GLN A 6 -19.01 -6.01 -7.62
N LEU A 7 -18.40 -7.20 -7.56
CA LEU A 7 -17.74 -7.70 -6.35
C LEU A 7 -16.58 -6.80 -5.96
N ALA A 8 -15.69 -6.47 -6.91
CA ALA A 8 -14.58 -5.54 -6.66
C ALA A 8 -15.04 -4.16 -6.15
N LEU A 9 -16.16 -3.64 -6.67
CA LEU A 9 -16.75 -2.39 -6.18
C LEU A 9 -17.34 -2.50 -4.77
N LEU A 10 -17.92 -3.65 -4.42
CA LEU A 10 -18.42 -3.92 -3.07
C LEU A 10 -17.26 -4.03 -2.08
N ASP A 11 -16.23 -4.81 -2.41
CA ASP A 11 -15.00 -4.96 -1.61
C ASP A 11 -14.34 -3.60 -1.38
N PHE A 12 -14.21 -2.79 -2.44
CA PHE A 12 -13.64 -1.45 -2.33
C PHE A 12 -14.48 -0.55 -1.43
N LYS A 13 -15.82 -0.64 -1.49
CA LYS A 13 -16.72 0.15 -0.65
C LYS A 13 -16.60 -0.22 0.83
N ILE A 14 -16.31 -1.48 1.15
CA ILE A 14 -16.13 -1.95 2.53
C ILE A 14 -14.90 -1.30 3.18
N ILE A 15 -13.81 -1.08 2.43
CA ILE A 15 -12.61 -0.38 2.93
C ILE A 15 -12.94 1.02 3.51
N PHE A 16 -13.99 1.68 3.01
CA PHE A 16 -14.41 2.99 3.51
C PHE A 16 -15.40 2.94 4.67
N ARG A 17 -15.82 1.75 5.12
CA ARG A 17 -16.83 1.58 6.17
C ARG A 17 -16.30 1.95 7.55
N THR A 18 -15.03 1.64 7.83
CA THR A 18 -14.38 1.99 9.11
C THR A 18 -13.29 3.05 8.95
N PRO A 19 -13.14 3.96 9.94
CA PRO A 19 -12.10 5.01 9.92
C PRO A 19 -10.68 4.44 9.85
N LEU A 20 -10.46 3.25 10.44
CA LEU A 20 -9.17 2.57 10.50
C LEU A 20 -8.72 2.11 9.10
N LEU A 21 -9.55 1.33 8.39
CA LEU A 21 -9.28 0.85 7.03
C LEU A 21 -9.06 2.00 6.03
N LYS A 22 -9.86 3.06 6.15
CA LYS A 22 -9.69 4.28 5.36
C LYS A 22 -8.33 4.95 5.59
N SER A 23 -7.85 4.96 6.83
CA SER A 23 -6.54 5.53 7.17
C SER A 23 -5.40 4.67 6.61
N PHE A 24 -5.55 3.35 6.55
CA PHE A 24 -4.55 2.47 5.96
C PHE A 24 -4.36 2.66 4.45
N LEU A 25 -5.38 3.12 3.70
CA LEU A 25 -5.21 3.48 2.27
C LEU A 25 -4.26 4.65 2.04
N LEU A 26 -4.02 5.50 3.05
CA LEU A 26 -3.06 6.60 2.95
C LEU A 26 -1.61 6.11 3.05
N LEU A 27 -1.36 5.00 3.75
CA LEU A 27 0.00 4.47 3.92
C LEU A 27 0.71 4.10 2.61
N PRO A 28 0.13 3.30 1.69
CA PRO A 28 0.80 2.94 0.44
C PRO A 28 1.06 4.17 -0.44
N LEU A 29 0.15 5.15 -0.43
CA LEU A 29 0.35 6.43 -1.11
C LEU A 29 1.50 7.23 -0.50
N LEU A 30 1.60 7.25 0.84
CA LEU A 30 2.68 7.91 1.57
C LEU A 30 4.03 7.23 1.33
N LEU A 31 4.08 5.90 1.34
CA LEU A 31 5.30 5.14 1.02
C LEU A 31 5.74 5.41 -0.42
N PHE A 32 4.79 5.44 -1.37
CA PHE A 32 5.08 5.78 -2.76
C PHE A 32 5.64 7.19 -2.91
N ALA A 33 5.04 8.16 -2.22
CA ALA A 33 5.53 9.54 -2.14
C ALA A 33 6.96 9.62 -1.57
N MET A 34 7.24 8.89 -0.47
CA MET A 34 8.58 8.82 0.10
C MET A 34 9.58 8.27 -0.90
N VAL A 35 9.25 7.21 -1.64
CA VAL A 35 10.15 6.66 -2.66
C VAL A 35 10.40 7.67 -3.79
N LEU A 36 9.40 8.43 -4.21
CA LEU A 36 9.55 9.43 -5.28
C LEU A 36 10.38 10.65 -4.87
N TRP A 37 10.22 11.16 -3.65
CA TRP A 37 10.86 12.42 -3.23
C TRP A 37 12.03 12.23 -2.26
N PHE A 38 11.90 11.29 -1.32
CA PHE A 38 12.90 11.08 -0.29
C PHE A 38 14.07 10.24 -0.78
N LEU A 39 13.83 9.18 -1.55
CA LEU A 39 14.91 8.33 -2.09
C LEU A 39 15.92 9.10 -2.96
N PRO A 40 15.52 9.92 -3.96
CA PRO A 40 16.51 10.67 -4.74
C PRO A 40 17.28 11.67 -3.87
N SER A 41 16.60 12.39 -2.98
CA SER A 41 17.24 13.30 -2.03
C SER A 41 18.26 12.56 -1.15
N LEU A 42 17.94 11.36 -0.68
CA LEU A 42 18.85 10.52 0.10
C LEU A 42 20.10 10.14 -0.71
N LEU A 43 19.94 9.75 -1.97
CA LEU A 43 21.06 9.33 -2.83
C LEU A 43 21.96 10.48 -3.27
N ASP A 44 21.41 11.70 -3.33
CA ASP A 44 22.18 12.91 -3.60
C ASP A 44 23.03 13.32 -2.37
N ASN A 45 22.46 13.22 -1.17
CA ASN A 45 23.16 13.51 0.08
C ASN A 45 24.18 12.42 0.45
N TYR A 46 23.95 11.16 0.04
CA TYR A 46 24.78 10.02 0.39
C TYR A 46 25.16 9.18 -0.85
N PRO A 47 26.16 9.61 -1.64
CA PRO A 47 26.52 8.93 -2.89
C PRO A 47 26.95 7.46 -2.74
N HIS A 48 27.45 7.06 -1.56
CA HIS A 48 27.82 5.68 -1.26
C HIS A 48 26.62 4.72 -1.21
N LEU A 49 25.38 5.24 -1.14
CA LEU A 49 24.16 4.45 -1.19
C LEU A 49 23.71 4.12 -2.63
N LYS A 50 24.24 4.81 -3.65
CA LYS A 50 23.87 4.60 -5.06
C LYS A 50 23.98 3.15 -5.54
N PRO A 51 25.01 2.36 -5.17
CA PRO A 51 25.08 0.95 -5.55
C PRO A 51 23.92 0.10 -5.00
N TYR A 52 23.27 0.56 -3.93
CA TYR A 52 22.15 -0.14 -3.28
C TYR A 52 20.78 0.34 -3.77
N LEU A 53 20.71 1.20 -4.79
CA LEU A 53 19.45 1.70 -5.36
C LEU A 53 18.47 0.55 -5.67
N ASN A 54 18.97 -0.54 -6.28
CA ASN A 54 18.13 -1.70 -6.60
C ASN A 54 17.51 -2.33 -5.35
N VAL A 55 18.24 -2.36 -4.23
CA VAL A 55 17.73 -2.89 -2.95
C VAL A 55 16.62 -1.98 -2.42
N PHE A 56 16.82 -0.66 -2.44
CA PHE A 56 15.76 0.29 -2.07
C PHE A 56 14.50 0.13 -2.94
N MET A 57 14.68 -0.07 -4.25
CA MET A 57 13.56 -0.26 -5.17
C MET A 57 12.82 -1.59 -4.92
N ILE A 58 13.53 -2.68 -4.63
CA ILE A 58 12.93 -3.96 -4.26
C ILE A 58 12.09 -3.80 -2.99
N VAL A 59 12.65 -3.19 -1.94
CA VAL A 59 11.93 -2.95 -0.69
C VAL A 59 10.70 -2.07 -0.94
N ALA A 60 10.84 -0.99 -1.71
CA ALA A 60 9.73 -0.11 -2.06
C ALA A 60 8.56 -0.87 -2.71
N VAL A 61 8.85 -1.76 -3.66
CA VAL A 61 7.80 -2.55 -4.34
C VAL A 61 7.19 -3.59 -3.40
N VAL A 62 8.00 -4.29 -2.62
CA VAL A 62 7.55 -5.32 -1.67
C VAL A 62 6.65 -4.71 -0.60
N GLU A 63 7.12 -3.66 0.08
CA GLU A 63 6.37 -2.98 1.15
C GLU A 63 5.05 -2.42 0.64
N ASN A 64 5.07 -1.76 -0.52
CA ASN A 64 3.85 -1.20 -1.09
C ASN A 64 2.83 -2.31 -1.43
N THR A 65 3.28 -3.44 -1.97
CA THR A 65 2.43 -4.60 -2.27
C THR A 65 1.89 -5.28 -1.00
N GLN A 66 2.74 -5.41 0.02
CA GLN A 66 2.36 -5.96 1.33
C GLN A 66 1.30 -5.09 2.01
N MET A 67 1.39 -3.77 1.92
CA MET A 67 0.37 -2.87 2.46
C MET A 67 -1.00 -3.06 1.82
N PHE A 68 -1.08 -3.24 0.49
CA PHE A 68 -2.36 -3.56 -0.16
C PHE A 68 -2.91 -4.94 0.27
N SER A 69 -2.02 -5.93 0.40
CA SER A 69 -2.39 -7.27 0.88
C SER A 69 -2.88 -7.26 2.33
N PHE A 70 -2.27 -6.42 3.17
CA PHE A 70 -2.66 -6.20 4.56
C PHE A 70 -4.06 -5.59 4.64
N ILE A 71 -4.33 -4.52 3.86
CA ILE A 71 -5.66 -3.89 3.81
C ILE A 71 -6.72 -4.91 3.39
N SER A 72 -6.45 -5.69 2.34
CA SER A 72 -7.38 -6.73 1.89
C SER A 72 -7.63 -7.79 2.96
N SER A 73 -6.60 -8.19 3.71
CA SER A 73 -6.75 -9.17 4.79
C SER A 73 -7.56 -8.60 5.97
N MET A 74 -7.37 -7.32 6.30
CA MET A 74 -8.15 -6.63 7.33
C MET A 74 -9.63 -6.53 6.96
N VAL A 75 -9.94 -6.24 5.69
CA VAL A 75 -11.32 -6.26 5.19
C VAL A 75 -11.97 -7.63 5.41
N LEU A 76 -11.28 -8.71 5.03
CA LEU A 76 -11.79 -10.07 5.20
C LEU A 76 -12.03 -10.44 6.67
N LEU A 77 -11.16 -9.98 7.58
CA LEU A 77 -11.35 -10.17 9.01
C LEU A 77 -12.56 -9.40 9.54
N GLU A 78 -12.71 -8.13 9.13
CA GLU A 78 -13.85 -7.30 9.52
C GLU A 78 -15.19 -7.90 9.05
N GLU A 79 -15.23 -8.43 7.82
CA GLU A 79 -16.41 -9.13 7.30
C GLU A 79 -16.76 -10.37 8.11
N LYS A 80 -15.74 -11.15 8.52
CA LYS A 80 -15.93 -12.34 9.35
C LYS A 80 -16.44 -12.00 10.75
N GLU A 81 -15.95 -10.92 11.35
CA GLU A 81 -16.35 -10.50 12.71
C GLU A 81 -17.71 -9.78 12.73
N SER A 82 -18.10 -9.15 11.62
CA SER A 82 -19.36 -8.40 11.49
C SER A 82 -20.55 -9.24 10.98
N GLY A 83 -20.33 -10.50 10.62
CA GLY A 83 -21.36 -11.45 10.17
C GLY A 83 -21.77 -12.42 11.27
#